data_AF-A0A009QW38-F1
#
_entry.id   AF-A0A009QW38-F1
#
_cell.length_a   1.000
_cell.length_b   1.000
_cell.length_c   1.000
_cell.angle_alpha   90.00
_cell.angle_beta   90.00
_cell.angle_gamma   90.00
#
_symmetry.space_group_name_H-M   'P 1'
#
loop_
_entity.id
_entity.type
_entity.pdbx_description
1 polymer ?
#
loop_
_entity_poly.entity_id
_entity_poly.type
_entity_poly.pdbx_seq_one_letter_code
_entity_poly.pdbx_strand_id
1 'polypeptide(L)' 'VKRPLTAEDLENGITVKVTPAAVGEDTVVTAVVTDPQGNTSPEGKDNSTVDLVVPGDVDGDGEKT' A
#
# COMPACT_ATOMS: atom_id res chain seq x y z
N VAL A 1 4.55 -3.04 9.66
CA VAL A 1 4.69 -2.34 10.96
C VAL A 1 3.85 -3.07 12.00
N LYS A 2 4.41 -3.44 13.15
CA LYS A 2 3.64 -4.01 14.27
C LYS A 2 3.49 -2.94 15.35
N ARG A 3 2.27 -2.56 15.69
CA ARG A 3 1.97 -1.56 16.72
C ARG A 3 0.71 -1.95 17.50
N PRO A 4 0.55 -1.49 18.76
CA PRO A 4 -0.72 -1.62 19.46
C PRO A 4 -1.82 -0.86 18.71
N LEU A 5 -3.02 -1.43 18.74
CA LEU A 5 -4.22 -0.82 18.17
C LEU A 5 -5.05 -0.20 19.30
N THR A 6 -5.50 1.03 19.09
CA THR A 6 -6.49 1.70 19.92
C THR A 6 -7.90 1.41 19.40
N ALA A 7 -8.94 1.79 20.15
CA ALA A 7 -10.31 1.73 19.65
C ALA A 7 -10.50 2.62 18.41
N GLU A 8 -9.85 3.78 18.37
CA GLU A 8 -9.90 4.71 17.24
C GLU A 8 -9.25 4.11 15.99
N ASP A 9 -8.15 3.36 16.13
CA ASP A 9 -7.50 2.67 15.01
C ASP A 9 -8.42 1.62 14.37
N LEU A 10 -9.27 0.97 15.18
CA LEU A 10 -10.21 -0.04 14.71
C LEU A 10 -11.45 0.59 14.06
N GLU A 11 -11.84 1.80 14.48
CA GLU A 11 -13.00 2.50 13.96
C GLU A 11 -12.69 3.30 12.68
N ASN A 12 -11.56 4.00 12.65
CA ASN A 12 -11.17 4.89 11.54
C ASN A 12 -10.12 4.30 10.60
N GLY A 13 -9.48 3.20 10.99
CA GLY A 13 -8.36 2.62 10.24
C GLY A 13 -7.04 3.35 10.47
N ILE A 14 -6.01 2.94 9.73
CA ILE A 14 -4.64 3.43 9.89
C ILE A 14 -4.06 3.81 8.53
N THR A 15 -3.56 5.03 8.41
CA THR A 15 -2.78 5.44 7.24
C THR A 15 -1.31 5.07 7.42
N VAL A 16 -0.74 4.38 6.44
CA VAL A 16 0.69 4.02 6.41
C VAL A 16 1.31 4.62 5.16
N LYS A 17 2.43 5.33 5.31
CA LYS A 17 3.21 5.80 4.17
C LYS A 17 4.01 4.63 3.60
N VAL A 18 3.85 4.39 2.32
CA VAL A 18 4.60 3.39 1.56
C VAL A 18 5.45 4.08 0.52
N THR A 19 6.64 3.55 0.27
CA THR A 19 7.41 3.95 -0.91
C THR A 19 6.87 3.14 -2.09
N PRO A 20 6.45 3.78 -3.20
CA PRO A 20 5.95 3.06 -4.35
C PRO A 20 7.04 2.17 -4.96
N ALA A 21 6.63 1.08 -5.59
CA ALA A 21 7.48 0.23 -6.41
C ALA A 21 7.98 0.96 -7.68
N ALA A 22 8.78 0.28 -8.51
CA ALA A 22 9.19 0.87 -9.78
C ALA A 22 7.99 1.05 -10.72
N VAL A 23 8.13 1.91 -11.74
CA VAL A 23 7.08 2.10 -12.76
C VAL A 23 6.75 0.77 -13.44
N GLY A 24 5.46 0.50 -13.60
CA GLY A 24 4.93 -0.77 -14.11
C GLY A 24 4.89 -1.92 -13.10
N GLU A 25 5.37 -1.72 -11.87
CA GLU A 25 5.29 -2.70 -10.79
C GLU A 25 4.15 -2.39 -9.80
N ASP A 26 3.74 -3.42 -9.06
CA ASP A 26 2.70 -3.30 -8.03
C ASP A 26 3.30 -2.96 -6.66
N THR A 27 2.69 -1.97 -6.02
CA THR A 27 2.84 -1.72 -4.59
C THR A 27 1.74 -2.49 -3.85
N VAL A 28 2.13 -3.45 -3.02
CA VAL A 28 1.21 -4.31 -2.26
C VAL A 28 1.32 -4.02 -0.77
N VAL A 29 0.18 -3.85 -0.11
CA VAL A 29 0.07 -3.68 1.34
C VAL A 29 -0.76 -4.81 1.92
N THR A 30 -0.23 -5.49 2.94
CA THR A 30 -0.97 -6.52 3.68
C THR A 30 -1.08 -6.15 5.17
N ALA A 31 -2.14 -6.64 5.81
CA ALA A 31 -2.42 -6.38 7.21
C ALA A 31 -3.05 -7.59 7.91
N VAL A 32 -2.69 -7.78 9.18
CA VAL A 32 -3.31 -8.74 10.10
C VAL A 32 -3.50 -8.08 11.46
N VAL A 33 -4.52 -8.49 12.19
CA VAL A 33 -4.75 -8.08 13.58
C VAL A 33 -4.47 -9.27 14.49
N THR A 34 -3.72 -9.05 15.56
CA THR A 34 -3.40 -10.08 16.57
C THR A 34 -3.94 -9.66 17.92
N ASP A 35 -4.69 -10.54 18.57
CA ASP A 35 -5.19 -10.30 19.93
C ASP A 35 -4.10 -10.59 21.01
N PRO A 36 -4.32 -10.27 22.30
CA PRO A 36 -3.34 -10.55 23.35
C PRO A 36 -3.13 -12.06 23.64
N GLN A 37 -4.04 -12.93 23.21
CA GLN A 37 -3.89 -14.39 23.31
C GLN A 37 -3.10 -14.97 22.13
N GLY A 38 -2.80 -14.17 21.11
CA GLY A 38 -2.04 -14.56 19.93
C GLY A 38 -2.88 -15.05 18.75
N ASN A 39 -4.21 -14.94 18.81
CA ASN A 39 -5.04 -15.28 17.65
C ASN A 39 -4.92 -14.18 16.58
N THR A 40 -4.86 -14.58 15.31
CA THR A 40 -4.69 -13.67 14.17
C THR A 40 -5.90 -13.66 13.26
N SER A 41 -6.28 -12.49 12.76
CA SER A 41 -7.26 -12.38 11.67
C SER A 41 -6.72 -13.00 10.37
N PRO A 42 -7.59 -13.28 9.38
CA PRO A 42 -7.16 -13.40 8.00
C PRO A 42 -6.39 -12.15 7.53
N GLU A 43 -5.57 -12.33 6.50
CA GLU A 43 -4.86 -11.23 5.86
C GLU A 43 -5.83 -10.34 5.07
N GLY A 44 -5.79 -9.04 5.35
CA GLY A 44 -6.32 -8.01 4.47
C GLY A 44 -5.25 -7.55 3.48
N LYS A 45 -5.64 -7.24 2.24
CA LYS A 45 -4.72 -6.87 1.16
C LYS A 45 -5.25 -5.68 0.38
N ASP A 46 -4.35 -4.74 0.08
CA ASP A 46 -4.56 -3.65 -0.88
C ASP A 46 -3.40 -3.63 -1.89
N ASN A 47 -3.67 -3.20 -3.13
CA ASN A 47 -2.69 -3.20 -4.21
C ASN A 47 -2.91 -2.04 -5.19
N SER A 48 -1.81 -1.52 -5.74
CA SER A 48 -1.82 -0.46 -6.74
C SER A 48 -0.62 -0.60 -7.68
N THR A 49 -0.86 -0.49 -8.99
CA THR A 49 0.20 -0.45 -10.00
C THR A 49 0.75 0.97 -10.15
N VAL A 50 2.07 1.11 -10.20
CA VAL A 50 2.72 2.41 -10.33
C VAL A 50 2.77 2.83 -11.79
N ASP A 51 2.12 3.95 -12.10
CA ASP A 51 2.19 4.58 -13.42
C ASP A 51 2.73 6.01 -13.30
N LEU A 52 3.91 6.23 -13.89
CA LEU A 52 4.59 7.52 -13.96
C LEU A 52 4.83 7.96 -15.41
N VAL A 53 4.29 7.22 -16.39
CA VAL A 53 4.54 7.47 -17.81
C VAL A 53 3.54 8.49 -18.33
N VAL A 54 4.03 9.51 -19.03
CA VAL A 54 3.15 10.50 -19.67
C VAL A 54 2.48 9.88 -20.91
N PRO A 55 1.15 10.04 -21.09
CA PRO A 55 0.48 9.50 -22.27
C PRO A 55 1.05 10.05 -23.60
N GLY A 56 1.70 9.18 -24.37
CA GLY A 56 2.33 9.52 -25.65
C GLY A 56 3.82 9.89 -25.54
N ASP A 57 4.43 9.67 -24.37
CA ASP A 57 5.89 9.66 -24.20
C ASP A 57 6.46 8.38 -24.81
N VAL A 58 7.15 8.50 -25.96
CA VAL A 58 7.72 7.34 -26.68
C VAL A 58 9.24 7.21 -26.49
N ASP A 59 9.91 8.24 -25.97
CA ASP A 59 11.37 8.26 -25.78
C ASP A 59 11.81 8.29 -24.31
N GLY A 60 10.86 8.41 -23.38
CA GLY A 60 11.05 8.28 -21.94
C GLY A 60 11.58 9.53 -21.26
N ASP A 61 11.43 10.70 -21.87
CA ASP A 61 11.87 11.98 -21.29
C ASP A 61 10.86 12.61 -20.32
N GLY A 62 9.67 12.01 -20.21
CA GLY A 62 8.58 12.51 -19.37
C GLY A 62 7.77 13.63 -20.00
N GLU A 63 7.95 13.91 -21.29
CA GLU A 63 7.13 14.82 -22.07
C GLU A 63 6.33 14.08 -23.15
N LYS A 64 5.31 14.75 -23.69
CA LYS A 64 4.56 14.21 -24.81
C LYS A 64 5.36 14.45 -26.09
N THR A 65 5.83 13.37 -26.70
CA THR A 65 6.43 13.39 -28.05
C THR A 65 5.40 13.45 -29.17
#